data_AF-A0A2V8E6X4-F1
#
_entry.id   AF-A0A2V8E6X4-F1
#
_cell.length_a   1.000
_cell.length_b   1.000
_cell.length_c   1.000
_cell.angle_alpha   90.00
_cell.angle_beta   90.00
_cell.angle_gamma   90.00
#
_symmetry.space_group_name_H-M   'P 1'
#
loop_
_entity.id
_entity.type
_entity.pdbx_description
1 polymer ?
#
loop_
_entity_poly.entity_id
_entity_poly.type
_entity_poly.pdbx_seq_one_letter_code
_entity_poly.pdbx_strand_id
1 'polypeptide(L)' 'MIVIRNVFRLKFGKAREAVALMKEARAIEKRVMSGVEYSSRVLTDVTGPFYTLVLELTLAN' A
#
# COMPACT_ATOMS: atom_id res chain seq x y z
N MET A 1 -14.07 12.25 -3.32
CA MET A 1 -12.72 11.66 -3.35
C MET A 1 -12.61 10.73 -2.15
N ILE A 2 -12.45 9.44 -2.41
CA ILE A 2 -12.43 8.41 -1.37
C ILE A 2 -10.98 7.97 -1.14
N VAL A 3 -10.55 7.93 0.11
CA VAL A 3 -9.22 7.44 0.50
C VAL A 3 -9.37 6.16 1.29
N ILE A 4 -8.80 5.07 0.77
CA ILE A 4 -8.77 3.76 1.42
C ILE A 4 -7.35 3.54 1.94
N ARG A 5 -7.20 3.41 3.26
CA ARG A 5 -5.90 3.22 3.91
C ARG A 5 -5.86 1.89 4.65
N ASN A 6 -5.01 0.99 4.18
CA ASN A 6 -4.71 -0.28 4.84
C ASN A 6 -3.40 -0.15 5.61
N VAL A 7 -3.43 -0.42 6.91
CA VAL A 7 -2.26 -0.34 7.79
C VAL A 7 -1.86 -1.74 8.23
N PHE A 8 -0.67 -2.17 7.81
CA PHE A 8 -0.10 -3.46 8.17
C PHE A 8 1.00 -3.27 9.19
N ARG A 9 0.93 -3.98 10.31
CA ARG A 9 2.06 -4.08 11.25
C ARG A 9 2.89 -5.30 10.89
N LEU A 10 4.10 -5.05 10.41
CA LEU A 10 5.02 -6.09 9.97
C LEU A 10 5.66 -6.78 11.19
N LYS A 11 5.97 -8.07 11.01
CA LYS A 11 6.88 -8.76 11.92
C LYS A 11 8.28 -8.20 11.75
N PHE A 12 9.04 -8.15 12.84
CA PHE A 12 10.43 -7.69 12.82
C PHE A 12 11.24 -8.47 11.77
N GLY A 13 12.09 -7.74 11.03
CA GLY A 13 12.90 -8.30 9.93
C GLY A 13 12.15 -8.63 8.63
N LYS A 14 10.81 -8.48 8.55
CA LYS A 14 10.02 -8.84 7.35
C LYS A 14 9.74 -7.70 6.37
N ALA A 15 10.42 -6.57 6.54
CA ALA A 15 10.22 -5.39 5.70
C ALA A 15 10.54 -5.66 4.21
N ARG A 16 11.63 -6.39 3.93
CA ARG A 16 12.08 -6.66 2.56
C ARG A 16 11.07 -7.53 1.80
N GLU A 17 10.59 -8.60 2.42
CA GLU A 17 9.58 -9.47 1.84
C GLU A 17 8.24 -8.74 1.65
N ALA A 18 7.84 -7.92 2.63
CA ALA A 18 6.62 -7.11 2.52
C ALA A 18 6.69 -6.12 1.35
N VAL A 19 7.82 -5.45 1.14
CA VAL A 19 8.02 -4.54 0.00
C VAL A 19 7.99 -5.30 -1.34
N ALA A 20 8.54 -6.52 -1.40
CA ALA A 20 8.45 -7.36 -2.60
C ALA A 20 6.99 -7.69 -2.93
N LEU A 21 6.22 -8.12 -1.93
CA LEU A 21 4.78 -8.39 -2.08
C LEU A 21 4.00 -7.16 -2.51
N MET A 22 4.35 -5.96 -2.02
CA MET A 22 3.67 -4.73 -2.45
C MET A 22 3.91 -4.39 -3.93
N LYS A 23 5.06 -4.79 -4.50
CA LYS A 23 5.30 -4.63 -5.95
C LYS A 23 4.40 -5.54 -6.77
N GLU A 24 4.18 -6.76 -6.29
CA GLU A 24 3.24 -7.71 -6.90
C GLU A 24 1.80 -7.22 -6.75
N ALA A 25 1.42 -6.74 -5.57
CA ALA A 25 0.11 -6.15 -5.31
C ALA A 25 -0.17 -4.98 -6.26
N ARG A 26 0.81 -4.11 -6.51
CA ARG A 26 0.67 -3.01 -7.48
C ARG A 26 0.41 -3.49 -8.91
N ALA A 27 0.98 -4.62 -9.32
CA ALA A 27 0.70 -5.22 -10.61
C ALA A 27 -0.74 -5.77 -10.68
N ILE A 28 -1.25 -6.33 -9.58
CA ILE A 28 -2.64 -6.77 -9.46
C ILE A 28 -3.59 -5.57 -9.48
N GLU A 29 -3.32 -4.52 -8.69
CA GLU A 29 -4.10 -3.28 -8.67
C GLU A 29 -4.25 -2.72 -10.08
N LYS A 30 -3.16 -2.61 -10.85
CA LYS A 30 -3.20 -2.10 -12.22
C LYS A 30 -4.10 -2.91 -13.16
N ARG A 31 -4.19 -4.23 -12.96
CA ARG A 31 -5.05 -5.11 -13.77
C ARG A 31 -6.50 -5.00 -13.36
N VAL A 32 -6.77 -5.06 -12.05
CA VAL A 32 -8.14 -5.10 -11.51
C VAL A 32 -8.83 -3.74 -11.58
N MET A 33 -8.08 -2.65 -11.41
CA MET A 33 -8.58 -1.27 -11.44
C MET A 33 -8.49 -0.64 -12.84
N SER A 34 -8.35 -1.44 -13.89
CA SER A 34 -8.30 -0.95 -15.27
C SER A 34 -9.57 -0.16 -15.61
N GLY A 35 -9.40 1.08 -16.08
CA GLY A 35 -10.51 1.97 -16.42
C GLY A 35 -11.07 2.78 -15.24
N VAL A 36 -10.54 2.60 -14.03
CA VAL A 36 -10.86 3.44 -12.87
C VAL A 36 -9.78 4.51 -12.73
N GLU A 37 -10.16 5.76 -12.48
CA GLU A 37 -9.21 6.80 -12.11
C GLU A 37 -8.82 6.65 -10.63
N TYR A 38 -7.60 6.19 -10.40
CA TYR A 38 -7.08 5.97 -9.05
C TYR A 38 -5.59 6.32 -8.94
N SER A 39 -5.14 6.60 -7.72
CA SER A 39 -3.72 6.65 -7.37
C SER A 39 -3.41 5.76 -6.17
N SER A 40 -2.21 5.19 -6.13
CA SER A 40 -1.77 4.25 -5.10
C SER A 40 -0.42 4.68 -4.52
N ARG A 41 -0.29 4.63 -3.19
CA ARG A 41 0.94 4.94 -2.45
C ARG A 41 1.24 3.85 -1.43
N VAL A 42 2.52 3.50 -1.32
CA VAL A 42 3.04 2.65 -0.26
C VAL A 42 3.94 3.49 0.63
N LEU A 43 3.63 3.53 1.92
CA LEU A 43 4.31 4.35 2.91
C LEU A 43 4.83 3.47 4.06
N THR A 44 5.80 4.00 4.78
CA THR A 44 6.29 3.46 6.05
C THR A 44 6.32 4.59 7.06
N ASP A 45 6.27 4.26 8.34
CA ASP A 45 6.43 5.26 9.38
C ASP A 45 7.89 5.70 9.50
N VAL A 46 8.11 7.01 9.50
CA VAL A 46 9.41 7.64 9.82
C VAL A 46 9.54 7.81 11.33
N THR A 47 8.42 8.05 12.00
CA THR A 47 8.28 8.16 13.46
C THR A 47 7.03 7.40 13.89
N GLY A 48 7.07 6.70 15.03
CA GLY A 48 5.89 6.02 15.57
C GLY A 48 6.19 4.60 16.06
N PRO A 49 5.23 3.67 15.95
CA PRO A 49 5.37 2.30 16.44
C PRO A 49 6.45 1.45 15.74
N PHE A 50 7.03 1.94 14.65
CA PHE A 50 7.96 1.27 13.73
C PHE A 50 7.37 0.01 13.10
N TYR A 51 7.97 -0.43 12.00
CA TYR A 51 7.56 -1.63 11.27
C TYR A 51 6.12 -1.56 10.73
N THR A 52 5.65 -0.38 10.33
CA THR A 52 4.37 -0.25 9.65
C THR A 52 4.55 -0.13 8.15
N LEU A 53 3.67 -0.79 7.41
CA LEU A 53 3.54 -0.59 5.97
C LEU A 53 2.10 -0.15 5.71
N VAL A 54 1.95 0.97 5.01
CA VAL A 54 0.65 1.55 4.70
C VAL A 54 0.45 1.50 3.19
N LEU A 55 -0.65 0.89 2.76
CA LEU A 55 -1.13 0.97 1.39
C LEU A 55 -2.30 1.94 1.35
N GLU A 56 -2.19 2.97 0.51
CA GLU A 56 -3.21 3.98 0.36
C GLU A 56 -3.67 4.08 -1.09
N LEU A 57 -4.98 3.95 -1.31
CA LEU A 57 -5.64 4.11 -2.60
C LEU A 57 -6.54 5.36 -2.55
N THR A 58 -6.40 6.24 -3.53
CA THR A 58 -7.28 7.40 -3.71
C THR A 58 -8.10 7.22 -4.97
N LEU A 59 -9.42 7.31 -4.86
CA LEU A 59 -10.38 7.16 -5.95
C LEU A 59 -11.08 8.50 -6.23
N ALA A 60 -11.26 8.81 -7.52
CA ALA A 60 -12.13 9.88 -7.97
C ALA A 60 -13.59 9.61 -7.53
N ASN A 61 -14.37 10.68 -7.34
CA ASN A 61 -15.76 10.59 -6.88
C ASN A 61 -16.74 10.46 -8.04
#